data_AF-A0A2E5VR69-F1
#
_entry.id   AF-A0A2E5VR69-F1
#
_cell.length_a   1.000
_cell.length_b   1.000
_cell.length_c   1.000
_cell.angle_alpha   90.00
_cell.angle_beta   90.00
_cell.angle_gamma   90.00
#
_symmetry.space_group_name_H-M   'P 1'
#
loop_
_entity.id
_entity.type
_entity.pdbx_description
1 polymer ?
#
loop_
_entity_poly.entity_id
_entity_poly.type
_entity_poly.pdbx_seq_one_letter_code
_entity_poly.pdbx_strand_id
1 'polypeptide(L)'
;MSGSSSYAFPGECKRIAAIVTVYTKDSHADGYVGKVLEGWQQDGGKGPDLKLMSLYADQVPQNDLSKALAKKHGVLHTRNVDQALTLGTGNFAVEGVLSMGEHGDYPSNKLGQLQYPRKRFFDEIVKVMKRHRRFVPLFNDKHLSWSWDEAQEMVETAHELGIPFMAGSSIPVTWRKPSLVLPRGCQIEEAIGLGYGGLESYGIHTLEGLQCMVERRQGGETGVSSVQALHGEAMWKAASDGRWSTDLLEAALKFVPHEKGDIKTNVGNNGAVFLVDYRDGTRGSVAMLNGHIRQFGFVAKLRGVADPVACWFVLQEEHPWEHHANLLRAVEQMFHSGKPGYPVERTLLTTGIQQVVMQSLADGGRRIATPHLDVKYTPSDYPPPATEPFASPT
;
A
#
# COMPACT_ATOMS: atom_id res chain seq x y z
N MET A 1 -7.61 -25.13 19.04
CA MET A 1 -6.58 -25.89 18.30
C MET A 1 -5.84 -24.91 17.42
N SER A 2 -4.63 -24.57 17.81
CA SER A 2 -3.75 -23.57 17.21
C SER A 2 -3.04 -24.17 15.99
N GLY A 3 -3.54 -23.89 14.79
CA GLY A 3 -2.81 -24.12 13.56
C GLY A 3 -1.98 -22.88 13.23
N SER A 4 -0.68 -22.90 13.52
CA SER A 4 0.25 -22.03 12.81
C SER A 4 0.25 -22.48 11.35
N SER A 5 -0.44 -21.74 10.48
CA SER A 5 -0.33 -21.96 9.04
C SER A 5 1.01 -21.40 8.60
N SER A 6 2.09 -22.19 8.76
CA SER A 6 3.23 -22.06 7.88
C SER A 6 2.69 -22.42 6.49
N TYR A 7 2.48 -21.42 5.65
CA TYR A 7 2.23 -21.64 4.23
C TYR A 7 3.55 -22.11 3.61
N ALA A 8 3.93 -23.36 3.90
CA ALA A 8 4.96 -24.06 3.15
C ALA A 8 4.35 -24.38 1.79
N PHE A 9 4.76 -23.67 0.75
CA PHE A 9 4.36 -23.99 -0.61
C PHE A 9 5.12 -25.25 -1.04
N PRO A 10 4.44 -26.37 -1.35
CA PRO A 10 5.11 -27.52 -1.94
C PRO A 10 5.46 -27.16 -3.40
N GLY A 11 6.62 -26.53 -3.60
CA GLY A 11 7.12 -26.06 -4.89
C GLY A 11 8.61 -25.77 -4.87
N GLU A 12 9.23 -25.65 -6.05
CA GLU A 12 10.61 -25.17 -6.17
C GLU A 12 10.66 -23.66 -5.88
N CYS A 13 11.69 -23.23 -5.15
CA CYS A 13 11.95 -21.84 -4.81
C CYS A 13 11.86 -20.92 -6.04
N LYS A 14 10.99 -19.90 -6.00
CA LYS A 14 10.71 -19.07 -7.19
C LYS A 14 11.87 -18.12 -7.48
N ARG A 15 12.38 -18.16 -8.71
CA ARG A 15 13.41 -17.24 -9.20
C ARG A 15 12.81 -15.88 -9.53
N ILE A 16 13.27 -14.80 -8.91
CA ILE A 16 12.68 -13.47 -9.10
C ILE A 16 13.72 -12.41 -9.51
N ALA A 17 13.24 -11.32 -10.11
CA ALA A 17 14.00 -10.09 -10.31
C ALA A 17 13.48 -8.99 -9.38
N ALA A 18 14.38 -8.11 -8.93
CA ALA A 18 14.02 -6.86 -8.26
C ALA A 18 14.38 -5.65 -9.14
N ILE A 19 13.44 -4.72 -9.25
CA ILE A 19 13.56 -3.48 -10.00
C ILE A 19 13.24 -2.36 -9.01
N VAL A 20 14.25 -1.56 -8.65
CA VAL A 20 14.14 -0.58 -7.57
C VAL A 20 14.63 0.79 -8.03
N THR A 21 14.08 1.86 -7.46
CA THR A 21 14.57 3.22 -7.68
C THR A 21 15.93 3.41 -7.03
N VAL A 22 16.03 3.12 -5.73
CA VAL A 22 17.25 3.15 -4.90
C VAL A 22 17.24 1.98 -3.94
N TYR A 23 18.42 1.55 -3.49
CA TYR A 23 18.56 0.63 -2.37
C TYR A 23 19.54 1.21 -1.35
N THR A 24 18.99 1.84 -0.31
CA THR A 24 19.75 2.31 0.87
C THR A 24 19.19 1.64 2.13
N LYS A 25 19.88 1.76 3.27
CA LYS A 25 19.35 1.32 4.57
C LYS A 25 17.97 1.95 4.81
N ASP A 26 17.01 1.15 5.27
CA ASP A 26 15.62 1.54 5.56
C ASP A 26 14.83 2.09 4.36
N SER A 27 15.34 1.91 3.14
CA SER A 27 14.54 2.13 1.94
C SER A 27 13.45 1.06 1.80
N HIS A 28 12.42 1.34 1.00
CA HIS A 28 11.45 0.30 0.64
C HIS A 28 12.15 -0.94 0.06
N ALA A 29 13.14 -0.76 -0.81
CA ALA A 29 13.96 -1.86 -1.32
C ALA A 29 14.60 -2.68 -0.19
N ASP A 30 15.11 -2.06 0.88
CA ASP A 30 15.66 -2.77 2.04
C ASP A 30 14.60 -3.63 2.75
N GLY A 31 13.39 -3.07 2.94
CA GLY A 31 12.28 -3.76 3.60
C GLY A 31 11.76 -4.99 2.86
N TYR A 32 11.94 -5.09 1.53
CA TYR A 32 11.48 -6.24 0.73
C TYR A 32 12.63 -7.08 0.17
N VAL A 33 13.53 -6.45 -0.60
CA VAL A 33 14.68 -7.14 -1.22
C VAL A 33 15.63 -7.64 -0.15
N GLY A 34 15.86 -6.85 0.91
CA GLY A 34 16.69 -7.26 2.04
C GLY A 34 16.14 -8.50 2.74
N LYS A 35 14.81 -8.63 2.87
CA LYS A 35 14.18 -9.84 3.43
C LYS A 35 14.35 -11.08 2.55
N VAL A 36 14.35 -10.91 1.23
CA VAL A 36 14.66 -12.01 0.30
C VAL A 36 16.12 -12.45 0.41
N LEU A 37 17.04 -11.50 0.61
CA LEU A 37 18.48 -11.79 0.67
C LEU A 37 18.96 -12.30 2.04
N GLU A 38 18.43 -11.75 3.12
CA GLU A 38 18.97 -11.90 4.47
C GLU A 38 17.93 -12.44 5.47
N GLY A 39 16.76 -12.88 5.00
CA GLY A 39 15.73 -13.49 5.83
C GLY A 39 14.74 -12.50 6.43
N TRP A 40 13.68 -12.99 7.08
CA TRP A 40 12.59 -12.15 7.61
C TRP A 40 13.09 -11.09 8.60
N GLN A 41 14.08 -11.44 9.42
CA GLN A 41 14.72 -10.54 10.39
C GLN A 41 15.95 -9.82 9.83
N GLN A 42 16.32 -10.08 8.57
CA GLN A 42 17.53 -9.52 7.91
C GLN A 42 18.84 -9.80 8.68
N ASP A 43 18.92 -10.96 9.33
CA ASP A 43 20.05 -11.45 10.14
C ASP A 43 20.79 -12.64 9.50
N GLY A 44 20.42 -13.02 8.27
CA GLY A 44 20.89 -14.21 7.57
C GLY A 44 20.08 -15.47 7.86
N GLY A 45 18.99 -15.36 8.64
CA GLY A 45 18.09 -16.45 8.98
C GLY A 45 17.10 -16.83 7.87
N LYS A 46 16.02 -17.51 8.26
CA LYS A 46 14.98 -17.96 7.32
C LYS A 46 14.25 -16.76 6.69
N GLY A 47 14.08 -16.79 5.37
CA GLY A 47 13.35 -15.80 4.58
C GLY A 47 12.12 -16.37 3.86
N PRO A 48 11.56 -15.60 2.91
CA PRO A 48 10.61 -16.14 1.94
C PRO A 48 11.26 -17.22 1.08
N ASP A 49 10.46 -18.15 0.57
CA ASP A 49 10.88 -19.15 -0.41
C ASP A 49 10.96 -18.55 -1.82
N LEU A 50 11.82 -17.52 -1.94
CA LEU A 50 12.09 -16.77 -3.15
C LEU A 50 13.61 -16.64 -3.32
N LYS A 51 14.09 -16.73 -4.56
CA LYS A 51 15.50 -16.55 -4.91
C LYS A 51 15.67 -15.35 -5.81
N LEU A 52 16.35 -14.31 -5.31
CA LEU A 52 16.71 -13.16 -6.12
C LEU A 52 17.81 -13.53 -7.13
N MET A 53 17.51 -13.43 -8.42
CA MET A 53 18.46 -13.74 -9.48
C MET A 53 19.16 -12.49 -10.00
N SER A 54 18.43 -11.36 -10.02
CA SER A 54 18.92 -10.09 -10.54
C SER A 54 18.32 -8.91 -9.80
N LEU A 55 19.07 -7.81 -9.81
CA LEU A 55 18.70 -6.54 -9.23
C LEU A 55 19.04 -5.42 -10.21
N TYR A 56 18.05 -4.60 -10.56
CA TYR A 56 18.24 -3.31 -11.22
C TYR A 56 17.95 -2.21 -10.21
N ALA A 57 18.90 -1.28 -10.05
CA ALA A 57 18.72 -0.05 -9.28
C ALA A 57 18.84 1.13 -10.24
N ASP A 58 17.79 1.95 -10.33
CA ASP A 58 17.74 3.11 -11.23
C ASP A 58 18.76 4.19 -10.85
N GLN A 59 18.95 4.37 -9.54
CA GLN A 59 19.89 5.30 -8.96
C GLN A 59 20.78 4.58 -7.94
N VAL A 60 22.07 4.93 -7.93
CA VAL A 60 23.10 4.33 -7.07
C VAL A 60 23.82 5.46 -6.31
N PRO A 61 23.22 5.97 -5.22
CA PRO A 61 23.81 7.04 -4.42
C PRO A 61 25.06 6.57 -3.65
N GLN A 62 25.75 7.48 -2.97
CA GLN A 62 26.98 7.17 -2.22
C GLN A 62 26.77 6.09 -1.13
N ASN A 63 25.59 6.05 -0.51
CA ASN A 63 25.20 5.07 0.52
C ASN A 63 24.41 3.87 -0.05
N ASP A 64 24.56 3.58 -1.34
CA ASP A 64 23.93 2.42 -1.99
C ASP A 64 24.35 1.09 -1.34
N LEU A 65 23.37 0.22 -1.14
CA LEU A 65 23.54 -1.16 -0.70
C LEU A 65 23.41 -2.17 -1.85
N SER A 66 22.79 -1.78 -2.99
CA SER A 66 22.43 -2.72 -4.07
C SER A 66 23.63 -3.49 -4.59
N LYS A 67 24.76 -2.82 -4.87
CA LYS A 67 25.95 -3.48 -5.45
C LYS A 67 26.63 -4.42 -4.47
N ALA A 68 26.78 -3.99 -3.21
CA ALA A 68 27.47 -4.77 -2.19
C ALA A 68 26.67 -6.03 -1.82
N LEU A 69 25.36 -5.89 -1.61
CA LEU A 69 24.47 -7.01 -1.33
C LEU A 69 24.36 -7.96 -2.53
N ALA A 70 24.26 -7.43 -3.75
CA ALA A 70 24.23 -8.27 -4.93
C ALA A 70 25.50 -9.14 -5.05
N LYS A 71 26.68 -8.55 -4.82
CA LYS A 71 27.95 -9.28 -4.77
C LYS A 71 27.99 -10.33 -3.65
N LYS A 72 27.55 -9.97 -2.44
CA LYS A 72 27.53 -10.85 -1.26
C LYS A 72 26.67 -12.10 -1.50
N HIS A 73 25.53 -11.96 -2.18
CA HIS A 73 24.54 -13.03 -2.36
C HIS A 73 24.57 -13.67 -3.75
N GLY A 74 25.54 -13.32 -4.61
CA GLY A 74 25.64 -13.88 -5.96
C GLY A 74 24.49 -13.49 -6.90
N VAL A 75 23.87 -12.32 -6.67
CA VAL A 75 22.81 -11.75 -7.49
C VAL A 75 23.44 -10.93 -8.61
N LEU A 76 22.87 -11.03 -9.82
CA LEU A 76 23.32 -10.20 -10.93
C LEU A 76 22.82 -8.75 -10.77
N HIS A 77 23.73 -7.81 -10.50
CA HIS A 77 23.42 -6.38 -10.59
C HIS A 77 23.41 -5.95 -12.07
N THR A 78 22.29 -5.41 -12.54
CA THR A 78 22.00 -5.21 -13.96
C THR A 78 21.89 -3.75 -14.32
N ARG A 79 22.10 -3.44 -15.62
CA ARG A 79 22.09 -2.04 -16.11
C ARG A 79 20.71 -1.54 -16.51
N ASN A 80 19.76 -2.44 -16.72
CA ASN A 80 18.40 -2.12 -17.13
C ASN A 80 17.45 -3.29 -16.82
N VAL A 81 16.15 -3.02 -16.93
CA VAL A 81 15.08 -3.99 -16.69
C VAL A 81 15.15 -5.21 -17.61
N ASP A 82 15.58 -5.02 -18.86
CA ASP A 82 15.77 -6.11 -19.83
C ASP A 82 16.76 -7.17 -19.32
N GLN A 83 17.93 -6.72 -18.86
CA GLN A 83 18.93 -7.59 -18.27
C GLN A 83 18.46 -8.21 -16.96
N ALA A 84 17.67 -7.49 -16.15
CA ALA A 84 17.11 -8.06 -14.93
C ALA A 84 16.22 -9.27 -15.24
N LEU A 85 15.36 -9.17 -16.25
CA LEU A 85 14.42 -10.23 -16.62
C LEU A 85 15.06 -11.36 -17.44
N THR A 86 16.19 -11.09 -18.12
CA THR A 86 16.87 -12.06 -18.99
C THR A 86 18.21 -12.59 -18.47
N LEU A 87 18.66 -12.09 -17.32
CA LEU A 87 20.00 -12.28 -16.77
C LEU A 87 21.13 -11.92 -17.76
N GLY A 88 20.85 -11.01 -18.70
CA GLY A 88 21.78 -10.62 -19.77
C GLY A 88 21.98 -11.68 -20.86
N THR A 89 21.26 -12.80 -20.82
CA THR A 89 21.38 -13.90 -21.79
C THR A 89 20.52 -13.70 -23.03
N GLY A 90 19.61 -12.72 -23.02
CA GLY A 90 18.58 -12.53 -24.04
C GLY A 90 17.41 -13.50 -23.94
N ASN A 91 17.40 -14.44 -22.99
CA ASN A 91 16.27 -15.35 -22.73
C ASN A 91 15.60 -15.00 -21.41
N PHE A 92 14.27 -14.99 -21.36
CA PHE A 92 13.50 -14.71 -20.15
C PHE A 92 13.78 -15.76 -19.06
N ALA A 93 14.18 -15.33 -17.86
CA ALA A 93 14.85 -16.20 -16.88
C ALA A 93 14.24 -16.19 -15.47
N VAL A 94 13.26 -15.32 -15.20
CA VAL A 94 12.60 -15.20 -13.89
C VAL A 94 11.16 -15.68 -13.91
N GLU A 95 10.56 -15.84 -12.74
CA GLU A 95 9.21 -16.34 -12.47
C GLU A 95 8.36 -15.35 -11.67
N GLY A 96 8.92 -14.20 -11.30
CA GLY A 96 8.21 -13.11 -10.64
C GLY A 96 9.07 -11.86 -10.59
N VAL A 97 8.42 -10.70 -10.38
CA VAL A 97 9.09 -9.39 -10.37
C VAL A 97 8.64 -8.56 -9.18
N LEU A 98 9.58 -8.11 -8.37
CA LEU A 98 9.37 -7.12 -7.32
C LEU A 98 9.75 -5.73 -7.88
N SER A 99 8.76 -4.83 -8.00
CA SER A 99 8.96 -3.45 -8.44
C SER A 99 8.78 -2.48 -7.26
N MET A 100 9.87 -1.85 -6.84
CA MET A 100 9.93 -0.91 -5.72
C MET A 100 10.19 0.52 -6.23
N GLY A 101 9.10 1.23 -6.52
CA GLY A 101 9.11 2.58 -7.06
C GLY A 101 9.10 3.69 -6.01
N GLU A 102 9.92 3.63 -4.96
CA GLU A 102 9.81 4.53 -3.79
C GLU A 102 11.19 4.98 -3.29
N HIS A 103 11.29 6.22 -2.78
CA HIS A 103 12.55 6.93 -2.53
C HIS A 103 13.40 7.19 -3.80
N GLY A 104 14.50 7.94 -3.62
CA GLY A 104 15.36 8.42 -4.70
C GLY A 104 15.04 9.86 -5.09
N ASP A 105 15.85 10.41 -6.00
CA ASP A 105 15.73 11.78 -6.48
C ASP A 105 14.90 11.81 -7.77
N TYR A 106 13.64 12.24 -7.66
CA TYR A 106 12.70 12.34 -8.78
C TYR A 106 12.01 13.71 -8.76
N PRO A 107 11.64 14.25 -9.93
CA PRO A 107 10.99 15.56 -9.98
C PRO A 107 9.62 15.52 -9.30
N SER A 108 9.19 16.66 -8.76
CA SER A 108 7.82 16.86 -8.33
C SER A 108 7.01 17.57 -9.41
N ASN A 109 5.74 17.20 -9.56
CA ASN A 109 4.81 17.92 -10.44
C ASN A 109 4.24 19.18 -9.76
N LYS A 110 3.42 19.94 -10.50
CA LYS A 110 2.77 21.17 -9.99
C LYS A 110 1.83 20.96 -8.80
N LEU A 111 1.39 19.73 -8.53
CA LEU A 111 0.55 19.36 -7.40
C LEU A 111 1.39 18.93 -6.18
N GLY A 112 2.72 18.99 -6.28
CA GLY A 112 3.63 18.57 -5.21
C GLY A 112 3.79 17.05 -5.10
N GLN A 113 3.36 16.29 -6.11
CA GLN A 113 3.53 14.83 -6.14
C GLN A 113 4.91 14.49 -6.70
N LEU A 114 5.64 13.59 -6.04
CA LEU A 114 6.88 13.03 -6.57
C LEU A 114 6.56 12.08 -7.72
N GLN A 115 7.21 12.30 -8.88
CA GLN A 115 6.97 11.53 -10.10
C GLN A 115 7.84 10.27 -10.12
N TYR A 116 7.62 9.39 -9.13
CA TYR A 116 8.29 8.10 -9.08
C TYR A 116 8.01 7.27 -10.36
N PRO A 117 9.00 6.50 -10.85
CA PRO A 117 8.97 5.90 -12.19
C PRO A 117 8.16 4.59 -12.25
N ARG A 118 7.09 4.45 -11.45
CA ARG A 118 6.32 3.21 -11.32
C ARG A 118 5.74 2.75 -12.66
N LYS A 119 5.12 3.65 -13.43
CA LYS A 119 4.64 3.38 -14.80
C LYS A 119 5.78 2.99 -15.74
N ARG A 120 6.91 3.70 -15.70
CA ARG A 120 8.09 3.38 -16.53
C ARG A 120 8.62 1.97 -16.23
N PHE A 121 8.76 1.62 -14.95
CA PHE A 121 9.17 0.27 -14.56
C PHE A 121 8.19 -0.77 -15.08
N PHE A 122 6.89 -0.56 -14.89
CA PHE A 122 5.85 -1.44 -15.41
C PHE A 122 5.94 -1.63 -16.93
N ASP A 123 6.07 -0.54 -17.69
CA ASP A 123 6.16 -0.58 -19.16
C ASP A 123 7.41 -1.32 -19.64
N GLU A 124 8.56 -1.06 -19.01
CA GLU A 124 9.81 -1.75 -19.33
C GLU A 124 9.70 -3.26 -19.03
N ILE A 125 9.09 -3.64 -17.91
CA ILE A 125 8.82 -5.03 -17.55
C ILE A 125 7.91 -5.69 -18.60
N VAL A 126 6.76 -5.07 -18.87
CA VAL A 126 5.74 -5.61 -19.79
C VAL A 126 6.28 -5.70 -21.21
N LYS A 127 7.11 -4.74 -21.65
CA LYS A 127 7.78 -4.78 -22.96
C LYS A 127 8.64 -6.04 -23.10
N VAL A 128 9.39 -6.41 -22.07
CA VAL A 128 10.21 -7.63 -22.07
C VAL A 128 9.32 -8.88 -22.03
N MET A 129 8.28 -8.90 -21.19
CA MET A 129 7.30 -9.99 -21.14
C MET A 129 6.65 -10.26 -22.50
N LYS A 130 6.17 -9.20 -23.19
CA LYS A 130 5.57 -9.27 -24.53
C LYS A 130 6.54 -9.85 -25.56
N ARG A 131 7.79 -9.38 -25.57
CA ARG A 131 8.82 -9.87 -26.51
C ARG A 131 9.10 -11.36 -26.35
N HIS A 132 9.06 -11.88 -25.12
CA HIS A 132 9.30 -13.29 -24.84
C HIS A 132 8.02 -14.14 -24.75
N ARG A 133 6.84 -13.52 -24.87
CA ARG A 133 5.53 -14.17 -24.66
C ARG A 133 5.45 -14.92 -23.33
N ARG A 134 6.03 -14.33 -22.27
CA ARG A 134 6.03 -14.87 -20.92
C ARG A 134 5.58 -13.80 -19.94
N PHE A 135 4.45 -14.05 -19.30
CA PHE A 135 3.81 -13.14 -18.34
C PHE A 135 3.89 -13.80 -16.97
N VAL A 136 4.60 -13.16 -16.04
CA VAL A 136 4.85 -13.69 -14.69
C VAL A 136 4.25 -12.75 -13.65
N PRO A 137 3.96 -13.23 -12.43
CA PRO A 137 3.51 -12.37 -11.35
C PRO A 137 4.37 -11.11 -11.14
N LEU A 138 3.72 -9.98 -10.92
CA LEU A 138 4.33 -8.69 -10.69
C LEU A 138 3.76 -8.06 -9.41
N PHE A 139 4.62 -7.56 -8.54
CA PHE A 139 4.23 -6.72 -7.42
C PHE A 139 4.76 -5.31 -7.60
N ASN A 140 3.90 -4.30 -7.44
CA ASN A 140 4.24 -2.88 -7.48
C ASN A 140 3.99 -2.24 -6.11
N ASP A 141 5.05 -1.84 -5.43
CA ASP A 141 4.94 -1.25 -4.09
C ASP A 141 4.20 0.11 -4.07
N LYS A 142 3.28 0.25 -3.09
CA LYS A 142 2.43 1.42 -2.82
C LYS A 142 1.38 1.70 -3.91
N HIS A 143 1.01 2.97 -4.15
CA HIS A 143 0.09 3.33 -5.25
C HIS A 143 0.71 3.00 -6.61
N LEU A 144 -0.13 2.84 -7.63
CA LEU A 144 0.29 2.41 -8.97
C LEU A 144 1.09 3.49 -9.71
N SER A 145 0.60 4.72 -9.72
CA SER A 145 1.27 5.90 -10.29
C SER A 145 0.78 7.17 -9.59
N TRP A 146 1.50 8.27 -9.75
CA TRP A 146 1.01 9.60 -9.39
C TRP A 146 -0.10 10.10 -10.33
N SER A 147 -0.31 9.41 -11.47
CA SER A 147 -1.33 9.68 -12.49
C SER A 147 -2.37 8.54 -12.59
N TRP A 148 -3.65 8.89 -12.61
CA TRP A 148 -4.79 7.99 -12.78
C TRP A 148 -4.73 7.29 -14.13
N ASP A 149 -4.49 8.03 -15.21
CA ASP A 149 -4.48 7.46 -16.56
C ASP A 149 -3.39 6.39 -16.67
N GLU A 150 -2.20 6.66 -16.10
CA GLU A 150 -1.12 5.67 -16.05
C GLU A 150 -1.48 4.46 -15.17
N ALA A 151 -2.07 4.70 -13.99
CA ALA A 151 -2.48 3.64 -13.08
C ALA A 151 -3.56 2.73 -13.68
N GLN A 152 -4.53 3.34 -14.38
CA GLN A 152 -5.58 2.64 -15.10
C GLN A 152 -4.98 1.79 -16.22
N GLU A 153 -4.12 2.37 -17.06
CA GLU A 153 -3.44 1.66 -18.13
C GLU A 153 -2.62 0.46 -17.61
N MET A 154 -1.96 0.59 -16.45
CA MET A 154 -1.23 -0.51 -15.81
C MET A 154 -2.15 -1.69 -15.47
N VAL A 155 -3.30 -1.42 -14.85
CA VAL A 155 -4.26 -2.47 -14.46
C VAL A 155 -4.93 -3.10 -15.69
N GLU A 156 -5.36 -2.28 -16.65
CA GLU A 156 -5.95 -2.77 -17.90
C GLU A 156 -4.97 -3.64 -18.67
N THR A 157 -3.71 -3.18 -18.82
CA THR A 157 -2.65 -3.96 -19.46
C THR A 157 -2.38 -5.28 -18.73
N ALA A 158 -2.37 -5.27 -17.40
CA ALA A 158 -2.18 -6.49 -16.62
C ALA A 158 -3.31 -7.49 -16.85
N HIS A 159 -4.57 -7.03 -16.91
CA HIS A 159 -5.72 -7.87 -17.23
C HIS A 159 -5.67 -8.42 -18.65
N GLU A 160 -5.42 -7.56 -19.66
CA GLU A 160 -5.33 -7.95 -21.06
C GLU A 160 -4.28 -9.04 -21.32
N LEU A 161 -3.17 -8.98 -20.58
CA LEU A 161 -2.04 -9.90 -20.73
C LEU A 161 -2.09 -11.08 -19.75
N GLY A 162 -3.08 -11.12 -18.84
CA GLY A 162 -3.19 -12.15 -17.82
C GLY A 162 -2.03 -12.16 -16.82
N ILE A 163 -1.46 -10.99 -16.51
CA ILE A 163 -0.39 -10.83 -15.51
C ILE A 163 -1.02 -10.88 -14.11
N PRO A 164 -0.63 -11.84 -13.22
CA PRO A 164 -1.01 -11.77 -11.82
C PRO A 164 -0.37 -10.53 -11.19
N PHE A 165 -1.19 -9.53 -10.87
CA PHE A 165 -0.72 -8.22 -10.46
C PHE A 165 -1.23 -7.86 -9.07
N MET A 166 -0.31 -7.50 -8.18
CA MET A 166 -0.62 -6.90 -6.88
C MET A 166 0.07 -5.55 -6.78
N ALA A 167 -0.57 -4.62 -6.09
CA ALA A 167 0.03 -3.36 -5.70
C ALA A 167 -0.39 -3.00 -4.27
N GLY A 168 0.08 -1.87 -3.77
CA GLY A 168 -0.35 -1.32 -2.48
C GLY A 168 0.70 -1.38 -1.39
N SER A 169 0.34 -0.81 -0.26
CA SER A 169 1.18 -0.73 0.93
C SER A 169 0.93 -1.86 1.92
N SER A 170 1.72 -1.88 2.99
CA SER A 170 1.65 -2.85 4.07
C SER A 170 0.46 -2.66 5.02
N ILE A 171 -0.20 -1.48 5.03
CA ILE A 171 -1.27 -1.16 5.99
C ILE A 171 -2.44 -2.17 5.94
N PRO A 172 -2.98 -2.54 4.76
CA PRO A 172 -4.10 -3.48 4.67
C PRO A 172 -3.81 -4.86 5.29
N VAL A 173 -2.54 -5.26 5.30
CA VAL A 173 -2.05 -6.59 5.67
C VAL A 173 -1.20 -6.57 6.94
N THR A 174 -1.17 -5.45 7.68
CA THR A 174 -0.50 -5.39 8.97
C THR A 174 -1.44 -5.83 10.11
N TRP A 175 -0.89 -5.98 11.31
CA TRP A 175 -1.66 -6.30 12.50
C TRP A 175 -2.67 -5.23 12.84
N ARG A 176 -3.73 -5.66 13.53
CA ARG A 176 -4.81 -4.78 13.99
C ARG A 176 -5.04 -4.97 15.48
N LYS A 177 -5.12 -3.88 16.23
CA LYS A 177 -5.36 -3.89 17.69
C LYS A 177 -6.54 -2.96 18.06
N PRO A 178 -7.66 -3.49 18.60
CA PRO A 178 -7.99 -4.91 18.68
C PRO A 178 -8.04 -5.56 17.29
N SER A 179 -7.96 -6.89 17.25
CA SER A 179 -8.15 -7.62 15.99
C SER A 179 -9.53 -7.31 15.43
N LEU A 180 -9.56 -6.80 14.20
CA LEU A 180 -10.78 -6.35 13.55
C LEU A 180 -10.80 -6.78 12.08
N VAL A 181 -11.81 -7.59 11.74
CA VAL A 181 -12.21 -7.89 10.38
C VAL A 181 -13.71 -7.63 10.31
N LEU A 182 -14.14 -6.65 9.52
CA LEU A 182 -15.57 -6.36 9.40
C LEU A 182 -16.30 -7.56 8.79
N PRO A 183 -17.54 -7.87 9.19
CA PRO A 183 -18.33 -8.88 8.50
C PRO A 183 -18.53 -8.51 7.02
N ARG A 184 -18.51 -9.50 6.13
CA ARG A 184 -18.91 -9.31 4.74
C ARG A 184 -20.35 -8.83 4.68
N GLY A 185 -20.62 -7.83 3.85
CA GLY A 185 -21.96 -7.31 3.65
C GLY A 185 -22.49 -6.48 4.81
N CYS A 186 -21.63 -6.04 5.74
CA CYS A 186 -22.04 -5.13 6.80
C CYS A 186 -22.53 -3.79 6.23
N GLN A 187 -23.47 -3.16 6.92
CA GLN A 187 -23.95 -1.82 6.55
C GLN A 187 -23.13 -0.78 7.30
N ILE A 188 -22.28 -0.05 6.56
CA ILE A 188 -21.44 1.02 7.09
C ILE A 188 -22.19 2.34 6.93
N GLU A 189 -22.41 3.06 8.02
CA GLU A 189 -23.04 4.39 8.00
C GLU A 189 -22.00 5.48 7.74
N GLU A 190 -20.86 5.37 8.43
CA GLU A 190 -19.72 6.27 8.28
C GLU A 190 -18.44 5.55 8.70
N ALA A 191 -17.32 5.83 8.02
CA ALA A 191 -16.01 5.27 8.33
C ALA A 191 -14.90 6.32 8.22
N ILE A 192 -13.92 6.24 9.12
CA ILE A 192 -12.78 7.15 9.17
C ILE A 192 -11.48 6.33 9.21
N GLY A 193 -10.56 6.62 8.30
CA GLY A 193 -9.16 6.24 8.39
C GLY A 193 -8.34 7.35 9.06
N LEU A 194 -7.48 7.00 10.00
CA LEU A 194 -6.61 7.95 10.71
C LEU A 194 -5.18 7.76 10.23
N GLY A 195 -4.48 8.86 9.97
CA GLY A 195 -3.06 8.82 9.60
C GLY A 195 -2.32 10.11 9.90
N TYR A 196 -1.07 10.17 9.49
CA TYR A 196 -0.12 11.25 9.73
C TYR A 196 0.89 11.30 8.59
N GLY A 197 1.80 12.27 8.57
CA GLY A 197 2.81 12.46 7.54
C GLY A 197 2.34 13.31 6.36
N GLY A 198 3.07 13.19 5.24
CA GLY A 198 2.78 13.94 4.01
C GLY A 198 1.43 13.53 3.40
N LEU A 199 0.69 14.52 2.89
CA LEU A 199 -0.66 14.30 2.35
C LEU A 199 -0.69 13.42 1.10
N GLU A 200 0.42 13.35 0.37
CA GLU A 200 0.63 12.40 -0.73
C GLU A 200 1.25 11.09 -0.23
N SER A 201 2.42 11.21 0.38
CA SER A 201 3.27 10.06 0.68
C SER A 201 2.69 9.14 1.75
N TYR A 202 1.95 9.68 2.72
CA TYR A 202 1.26 8.92 3.75
C TYR A 202 -0.26 8.95 3.60
N GLY A 203 -0.83 9.92 2.89
CA GLY A 203 -2.26 9.93 2.58
C GLY A 203 -2.73 8.64 1.91
N ILE A 204 -1.92 8.09 1.00
CA ILE A 204 -2.21 6.82 0.35
C ILE A 204 -2.26 5.64 1.32
N HIS A 205 -1.37 5.57 2.32
CA HIS A 205 -1.36 4.52 3.33
C HIS A 205 -2.67 4.54 4.13
N THR A 206 -3.13 5.73 4.51
CA THR A 206 -4.39 5.91 5.23
C THR A 206 -5.60 5.59 4.36
N LEU A 207 -5.57 5.96 3.07
CA LEU A 207 -6.60 5.59 2.10
C LEU A 207 -6.69 4.08 1.92
N GLU A 208 -5.57 3.37 1.84
CA GLU A 208 -5.58 1.90 1.77
C GLU A 208 -6.06 1.24 3.05
N GLY A 209 -5.70 1.81 4.21
CA GLY A 209 -6.24 1.39 5.51
C GLY A 209 -7.77 1.54 5.58
N LEU A 210 -8.31 2.69 5.16
CA LEU A 210 -9.76 2.91 5.03
C LEU A 210 -10.37 1.91 4.03
N GLN A 211 -9.81 1.84 2.83
CA GLN A 211 -10.38 1.12 1.70
C GLN A 211 -10.48 -0.39 1.95
N CYS A 212 -9.45 -1.00 2.57
CA CYS A 212 -9.46 -2.44 2.87
C CYS A 212 -10.52 -2.83 3.92
N MET A 213 -11.04 -1.86 4.67
CA MET A 213 -12.11 -2.06 5.64
C MET A 213 -13.47 -1.84 4.99
N VAL A 214 -13.66 -0.70 4.31
CA VAL A 214 -14.96 -0.31 3.75
C VAL A 214 -15.36 -1.09 2.50
N GLU A 215 -14.43 -1.72 1.78
CA GLU A 215 -14.77 -2.63 0.67
C GLU A 215 -15.63 -3.83 1.12
N ARG A 216 -15.67 -4.13 2.42
CA ARG A 216 -16.43 -5.26 3.00
C ARG A 216 -17.91 -4.94 3.18
N ARG A 217 -18.34 -3.72 2.87
CA ARG A 217 -19.73 -3.25 3.00
C ARG A 217 -20.71 -4.02 2.11
N GLN A 218 -22.00 -3.87 2.41
CA GLN A 218 -23.08 -4.40 1.59
C GLN A 218 -22.94 -3.97 0.13
N GLY A 219 -22.89 -4.94 -0.78
CA GLY A 219 -22.72 -4.70 -2.23
C GLY A 219 -21.27 -4.68 -2.71
N GLY A 220 -20.26 -4.70 -1.82
CA GLY A 220 -18.85 -4.67 -2.19
C GLY A 220 -18.37 -3.27 -2.58
N GLU A 221 -17.28 -3.18 -3.36
CA GLU A 221 -16.80 -1.89 -3.84
C GLU A 221 -17.63 -1.39 -5.03
N THR A 222 -18.13 -0.16 -4.90
CA THR A 222 -19.06 0.46 -5.85
C THR A 222 -18.46 1.62 -6.64
N GLY A 223 -17.25 2.06 -6.29
CA GLY A 223 -16.60 3.24 -6.81
C GLY A 223 -16.92 4.51 -6.01
N VAL A 224 -16.22 5.58 -6.34
CA VAL A 224 -16.28 6.89 -5.67
C VAL A 224 -16.95 7.92 -6.58
N SER A 225 -17.88 8.68 -6.01
CA SER A 225 -18.67 9.70 -6.72
C SER A 225 -18.01 11.09 -6.67
N SER A 226 -17.33 11.40 -5.57
CA SER A 226 -16.54 12.62 -5.44
C SER A 226 -15.55 12.55 -4.29
N VAL A 227 -14.55 13.41 -4.35
CA VAL A 227 -13.55 13.59 -3.30
C VAL A 227 -13.37 15.08 -3.01
N GLN A 228 -13.12 15.44 -1.74
CA GLN A 228 -12.73 16.78 -1.33
C GLN A 228 -11.66 16.70 -0.25
N ALA A 229 -10.58 17.46 -0.38
CA ALA A 229 -9.55 17.58 0.63
C ALA A 229 -9.62 18.97 1.28
N LEU A 230 -9.62 19.03 2.62
CA LEU A 230 -9.69 20.26 3.39
C LEU A 230 -8.53 20.29 4.38
N HIS A 231 -7.82 21.41 4.46
CA HIS A 231 -6.60 21.56 5.25
C HIS A 231 -6.77 22.61 6.36
N GLY A 232 -6.08 22.43 7.48
CA GLY A 232 -6.09 23.35 8.62
C GLY A 232 -7.49 23.60 9.17
N GLU A 233 -7.85 24.88 9.36
CA GLU A 233 -9.14 25.28 9.91
C GLU A 233 -10.35 24.73 9.12
N ALA A 234 -10.22 24.57 7.80
CA ALA A 234 -11.31 24.08 6.95
C ALA A 234 -11.69 22.61 7.27
N MET A 235 -10.73 21.78 7.70
CA MET A 235 -11.00 20.42 8.18
C MET A 235 -11.91 20.44 9.40
N TRP A 236 -11.60 21.31 10.37
CA TRP A 236 -12.36 21.41 11.62
C TRP A 236 -13.71 22.06 11.41
N LYS A 237 -13.81 23.05 10.52
CA LYS A 237 -15.09 23.58 10.09
C LYS A 237 -15.97 22.49 9.49
N ALA A 238 -15.44 21.64 8.62
CA ALA A 238 -16.19 20.53 8.03
C ALA A 238 -16.66 19.52 9.08
N ALA A 239 -15.89 19.30 10.15
CA ALA A 239 -16.31 18.47 11.28
C ALA A 239 -17.49 19.11 12.01
N SER A 240 -17.40 20.41 12.35
CA SER A 240 -18.49 21.16 12.98
C SER A 240 -19.76 21.21 12.13
N ASP A 241 -19.61 21.21 10.79
CA ASP A 241 -20.71 21.15 9.84
C ASP A 241 -21.27 19.71 9.64
N GLY A 242 -20.80 18.72 10.41
CA GLY A 242 -21.30 17.33 10.38
C GLY A 242 -20.88 16.52 9.15
N ARG A 243 -19.82 16.96 8.45
CA ARG A 243 -19.34 16.31 7.21
C ARG A 243 -18.42 15.13 7.48
N TRP A 244 -17.85 15.06 8.68
CA TRP A 244 -17.14 13.90 9.22
C TRP A 244 -17.21 13.96 10.76
N SER A 245 -17.25 12.80 11.42
CA SER A 245 -17.57 12.71 12.85
C SER A 245 -16.36 12.81 13.77
N THR A 246 -16.35 13.82 14.65
CA THR A 246 -15.41 13.92 15.77
C THR A 246 -15.65 12.85 16.84
N ASP A 247 -16.90 12.44 17.05
CA ASP A 247 -17.25 11.39 18.01
C ASP A 247 -16.67 10.02 17.60
N LEU A 248 -16.68 9.71 16.29
CA LEU A 248 -16.01 8.51 15.79
C LEU A 248 -14.49 8.62 15.91
N LEU A 249 -13.92 9.79 15.64
CA LEU A 249 -12.51 10.05 15.85
C LEU A 249 -12.12 9.81 17.33
N GLU A 250 -12.87 10.34 18.30
CA GLU A 250 -12.64 10.07 19.72
C GLU A 250 -12.74 8.57 20.06
N ALA A 251 -13.66 7.83 19.43
CA ALA A 251 -13.75 6.38 19.60
C ALA A 251 -12.51 5.64 19.08
N ALA A 252 -11.93 6.08 17.95
CA ALA A 252 -10.69 5.52 17.41
C ALA A 252 -9.49 5.75 18.33
N LEU A 253 -9.38 6.95 18.91
CA LEU A 253 -8.26 7.35 19.77
C LEU A 253 -8.20 6.57 21.10
N LYS A 254 -9.25 5.85 21.47
CA LYS A 254 -9.20 4.86 22.58
C LYS A 254 -8.21 3.72 22.31
N PHE A 255 -7.89 3.45 21.04
CA PHE A 255 -7.02 2.35 20.61
C PHE A 255 -5.74 2.82 19.92
N VAL A 256 -5.82 3.93 19.18
CA VAL A 256 -4.69 4.48 18.42
C VAL A 256 -3.79 5.31 19.34
N PRO A 257 -2.48 5.00 19.47
CA PRO A 257 -1.56 5.81 20.23
C PRO A 257 -1.51 7.26 19.72
N HIS A 258 -1.60 8.22 20.65
CA HIS A 258 -1.69 9.64 20.35
C HIS A 258 -1.05 10.50 21.45
N GLU A 259 -0.71 11.74 21.09
CA GLU A 259 -0.18 12.76 21.98
C GLU A 259 -1.24 13.23 22.98
N LYS A 260 -0.82 13.57 24.20
CA LYS A 260 -1.72 14.14 25.21
C LYS A 260 -2.20 15.54 24.82
N GLY A 261 -3.34 15.95 25.38
CA GLY A 261 -3.90 17.29 25.20
C GLY A 261 -4.94 17.37 24.09
N ASP A 262 -5.36 18.60 23.78
CA ASP A 262 -6.41 18.87 22.80
C ASP A 262 -5.94 18.58 21.38
N ILE A 263 -6.74 17.80 20.64
CA ILE A 263 -6.42 17.37 19.28
C ILE A 263 -6.29 18.54 18.30
N LYS A 264 -7.16 19.55 18.39
CA LYS A 264 -7.13 20.70 17.47
C LYS A 264 -5.88 21.53 17.68
N THR A 265 -5.47 21.69 18.93
CA THR A 265 -4.24 22.37 19.34
C THR A 265 -3.00 21.63 18.85
N ASN A 266 -2.95 20.30 19.07
CA ASN A 266 -1.84 19.46 18.65
C ASN A 266 -1.69 19.41 17.12
N VAL A 267 -2.82 19.33 16.40
CA VAL A 267 -2.83 19.31 14.93
C VAL A 267 -2.52 20.67 14.33
N GLY A 268 -3.04 21.74 14.93
CA GLY A 268 -2.93 23.10 14.42
C GLY A 268 -3.33 23.20 12.95
N ASN A 269 -2.48 23.85 12.16
CA ASN A 269 -2.65 24.02 10.71
C ASN A 269 -1.97 22.93 9.87
N ASN A 270 -1.50 21.83 10.48
CA ASN A 270 -0.75 20.79 9.76
C ASN A 270 -1.62 19.60 9.35
N GLY A 271 -2.89 19.58 9.76
CA GLY A 271 -3.81 18.47 9.48
C GLY A 271 -4.70 18.68 8.26
N ALA A 272 -5.17 17.58 7.70
CA ALA A 272 -6.13 17.60 6.60
C ALA A 272 -7.18 16.50 6.76
N VAL A 273 -8.35 16.69 6.16
CA VAL A 273 -9.36 15.63 5.98
C VAL A 273 -9.63 15.42 4.50
N PHE A 274 -9.67 14.16 4.06
CA PHE A 274 -10.13 13.77 2.74
C PHE A 274 -11.53 13.19 2.88
N LEU A 275 -12.54 13.89 2.39
CA LEU A 275 -13.93 13.45 2.36
C LEU A 275 -14.14 12.64 1.08
N VAL A 276 -14.62 11.41 1.23
CA VAL A 276 -14.81 10.45 0.13
C VAL A 276 -16.28 10.02 0.10
N ASP A 277 -17.01 10.47 -0.92
CA ASP A 277 -18.41 10.10 -1.12
C ASP A 277 -18.48 8.90 -2.05
N TYR A 278 -18.84 7.72 -1.54
CA TYR A 278 -19.00 6.51 -2.35
C TYR A 278 -20.32 6.54 -3.13
N ARG A 279 -20.36 5.81 -4.27
CA ARG A 279 -21.52 5.80 -5.17
C ARG A 279 -22.78 5.17 -4.58
N ASP A 280 -22.63 4.31 -3.59
CA ASP A 280 -23.74 3.69 -2.85
C ASP A 280 -24.28 4.56 -1.70
N GLY A 281 -23.73 5.77 -1.51
CA GLY A 281 -24.10 6.69 -0.45
C GLY A 281 -23.32 6.49 0.86
N THR A 282 -22.44 5.50 0.95
CA THR A 282 -21.51 5.36 2.09
C THR A 282 -20.60 6.58 2.16
N ARG A 283 -20.37 7.10 3.36
CA ARG A 283 -19.43 8.21 3.61
C ARG A 283 -18.14 7.69 4.22
N GLY A 284 -17.02 7.95 3.55
CA GLY A 284 -15.68 7.72 4.06
C GLY A 284 -14.96 9.02 4.35
N SER A 285 -14.05 9.02 5.31
CA SER A 285 -13.13 10.13 5.54
C SER A 285 -11.74 9.63 5.90
N VAL A 286 -10.71 10.35 5.50
CA VAL A 286 -9.33 10.16 5.98
C VAL A 286 -8.93 11.40 6.76
N ALA A 287 -8.60 11.25 8.04
CA ALA A 287 -8.11 12.32 8.90
C ALA A 287 -6.59 12.20 9.08
N MET A 288 -5.85 13.11 8.45
CA MET A 288 -4.41 13.27 8.60
C MET A 288 -4.13 14.19 9.79
N LEU A 289 -3.85 13.60 10.95
CA LEU A 289 -3.78 14.26 12.27
C LEU A 289 -2.33 14.54 12.68
N ASN A 290 -1.61 15.22 11.78
CA ASN A 290 -0.20 15.58 11.96
C ASN A 290 0.03 16.36 13.25
N GLY A 291 0.92 15.86 14.12
CA GLY A 291 1.21 16.46 15.42
C GLY A 291 0.43 15.85 16.58
N HIS A 292 -0.67 15.12 16.32
CA HIS A 292 -1.42 14.42 17.36
C HIS A 292 -1.25 12.90 17.33
N ILE A 293 -1.12 12.30 16.15
CA ILE A 293 -0.83 10.86 16.02
C ILE A 293 0.42 10.62 15.19
N ARG A 294 1.03 9.45 15.40
CA ARG A 294 2.14 8.90 14.59
C ARG A 294 1.88 7.46 14.18
N GLN A 295 0.60 7.10 14.10
CA GLN A 295 0.11 5.76 13.89
C GLN A 295 -1.08 5.78 12.93
N PHE A 296 -1.41 4.64 12.33
CA PHE A 296 -2.57 4.48 11.45
C PHE A 296 -3.75 3.87 12.19
N GLY A 297 -4.97 4.33 11.92
CA GLY A 297 -6.17 3.83 12.59
C GLY A 297 -7.36 3.70 11.67
N PHE A 298 -8.37 3.01 12.16
CA PHE A 298 -9.68 2.91 11.52
C PHE A 298 -10.78 2.94 12.56
N VAL A 299 -11.91 3.55 12.20
CA VAL A 299 -13.16 3.48 12.94
C VAL A 299 -14.35 3.49 11.99
N ALA A 300 -15.42 2.77 12.34
CA ALA A 300 -16.69 2.82 11.61
C ALA A 300 -17.89 2.76 12.55
N LYS A 301 -18.96 3.43 12.14
CA LYS A 301 -20.31 3.18 12.64
C LYS A 301 -21.00 2.17 11.73
N LEU A 302 -21.37 1.03 12.30
CA LEU A 302 -22.15 0.01 11.60
C LEU A 302 -23.61 0.11 12.00
N ARG A 303 -24.53 -0.06 11.04
CA ARG A 303 -25.95 -0.12 11.34
C ARG A 303 -26.26 -1.34 12.23
N GLY A 304 -27.05 -1.12 13.27
CA GLY A 304 -27.46 -2.17 14.21
C GLY A 304 -26.37 -2.58 15.21
N VAL A 305 -25.20 -1.93 15.19
CA VAL A 305 -24.15 -2.10 16.21
C VAL A 305 -24.13 -0.87 17.10
N ALA A 306 -24.28 -1.08 18.42
CA ALA A 306 -24.41 0.02 19.39
C ALA A 306 -23.16 0.91 19.41
N ASP A 307 -22.00 0.30 19.62
CA ASP A 307 -20.72 1.02 19.70
C ASP A 307 -19.99 1.05 18.34
N PRO A 308 -19.21 2.12 18.05
CA PRO A 308 -18.30 2.13 16.92
C PRO A 308 -17.28 0.98 17.00
N VAL A 309 -16.96 0.39 15.85
CA VAL A 309 -15.86 -0.57 15.72
C VAL A 309 -14.60 0.15 15.31
N ALA A 310 -13.47 -0.13 15.96
CA ALA A 310 -12.21 0.56 15.68
C ALA A 310 -11.00 -0.36 15.87
N CYS A 311 -9.91 -0.04 15.17
CA CYS A 311 -8.61 -0.66 15.39
C CYS A 311 -7.46 0.30 15.07
N TRP A 312 -6.35 0.11 15.79
CA TRP A 312 -5.02 0.58 15.43
C TRP A 312 -4.39 -0.40 14.45
N PHE A 313 -3.85 0.08 13.32
CA PHE A 313 -2.96 -0.69 12.46
C PHE A 313 -1.54 -0.63 13.02
N VAL A 314 -1.08 -1.73 13.61
CA VAL A 314 0.21 -1.78 14.31
C VAL A 314 1.34 -1.95 13.31
N LEU A 315 2.33 -1.07 13.36
CA LEU A 315 3.56 -1.15 12.58
C LEU A 315 4.77 -1.29 13.52
N GLN A 316 5.81 -1.94 13.04
CA GLN A 316 7.13 -1.90 13.69
C GLN A 316 7.76 -0.54 13.41
N GLU A 317 8.22 0.15 14.45
CA GLU A 317 8.84 1.47 14.33
C GLU A 317 10.35 1.41 14.05
N GLU A 318 10.93 0.20 14.10
CA GLU A 318 12.34 -0.02 13.85
C GLU A 318 12.56 -1.23 12.93
N HIS A 319 13.78 -1.30 12.39
CA HIS A 319 14.26 -2.46 11.65
C HIS A 319 14.03 -3.75 12.47
N PRO A 320 13.51 -4.84 11.86
CA PRO A 320 13.45 -5.11 10.43
C PRO A 320 12.13 -4.75 9.74
N TRP A 321 11.27 -3.90 10.30
CA TRP A 321 10.04 -3.45 9.62
C TRP A 321 9.09 -4.61 9.25
N GLU A 322 8.72 -5.46 10.21
CA GLU A 322 7.99 -6.73 9.99
C GLU A 322 6.62 -6.55 9.28
N HIS A 323 6.04 -5.35 9.28
CA HIS A 323 4.87 -5.04 8.46
C HIS A 323 5.15 -5.19 6.94
N HIS A 324 6.37 -4.92 6.47
CA HIS A 324 6.80 -5.25 5.09
C HIS A 324 6.90 -6.75 4.87
N ALA A 325 7.28 -7.53 5.90
CA ALA A 325 7.29 -8.99 5.82
C ALA A 325 5.88 -9.54 5.59
N ASN A 326 4.87 -9.00 6.29
CA ASN A 326 3.47 -9.41 6.11
C ASN A 326 2.96 -9.19 4.68
N LEU A 327 3.32 -8.06 4.06
CA LEU A 327 3.01 -7.81 2.65
C LEU A 327 3.80 -8.74 1.73
N LEU A 328 5.09 -8.95 1.99
CA LEU A 328 5.91 -9.87 1.20
C LEU A 328 5.39 -11.31 1.24
N ARG A 329 4.76 -11.76 2.34
CA ARG A 329 4.06 -13.05 2.40
C ARG A 329 2.88 -13.14 1.44
N ALA A 330 2.11 -12.05 1.28
CA ALA A 330 1.02 -12.00 0.32
C ALA A 330 1.56 -12.05 -1.13
N VAL A 331 2.67 -11.35 -1.37
CA VAL A 331 3.36 -11.35 -2.67
C VAL A 331 3.95 -12.73 -3.00
N GLU A 332 4.61 -13.36 -2.03
CA GLU A 332 5.13 -14.73 -2.13
C GLU A 332 4.02 -15.72 -2.48
N GLN A 333 2.85 -15.61 -1.83
CA GLN A 333 1.70 -16.43 -2.17
C GLN A 333 1.27 -16.25 -3.64
N MET A 334 1.24 -15.01 -4.15
CA MET A 334 0.95 -14.77 -5.56
C MET A 334 2.02 -15.33 -6.49
N PHE A 335 3.30 -15.22 -6.13
CA PHE A 335 4.40 -15.74 -6.95
C PHE A 335 4.37 -17.27 -7.06
N HIS A 336 4.00 -17.96 -5.98
CA HIS A 336 3.85 -19.42 -5.98
C HIS A 336 2.55 -19.89 -6.65
N SER A 337 1.43 -19.23 -6.37
CA SER A 337 0.11 -19.68 -6.84
C SER A 337 -0.32 -19.12 -8.19
N GLY A 338 0.32 -18.05 -8.67
CA GLY A 338 -0.14 -17.26 -9.81
C GLY A 338 -1.43 -16.48 -9.56
N LYS A 339 -1.90 -16.36 -8.30
CA LYS A 339 -3.16 -15.69 -7.95
C LYS A 339 -2.91 -14.57 -6.94
N PRO A 340 -3.31 -13.32 -7.23
CA PRO A 340 -3.23 -12.21 -6.28
C PRO A 340 -3.95 -12.52 -4.96
N GLY A 341 -3.36 -12.12 -3.83
CA GLY A 341 -4.00 -12.26 -2.52
C GLY A 341 -5.21 -11.33 -2.36
N TYR A 342 -5.21 -10.20 -3.05
CA TYR A 342 -6.30 -9.22 -3.08
C TYR A 342 -6.35 -8.51 -4.45
N PRO A 343 -7.51 -7.95 -4.85
CA PRO A 343 -7.66 -7.29 -6.14
C PRO A 343 -6.80 -6.04 -6.25
N VAL A 344 -6.09 -5.88 -7.37
CA VAL A 344 -5.28 -4.67 -7.65
C VAL A 344 -6.17 -3.43 -7.80
N GLU A 345 -7.43 -3.63 -8.15
CA GLU A 345 -8.45 -2.60 -8.28
C GLU A 345 -8.69 -1.83 -6.96
N ARG A 346 -8.41 -2.46 -5.80
CA ARG A 346 -8.38 -1.74 -4.51
C ARG A 346 -7.37 -0.61 -4.57
N THR A 347 -6.13 -0.91 -4.98
CA THR A 347 -5.05 0.07 -5.06
C THR A 347 -5.26 1.02 -6.24
N LEU A 348 -5.89 0.59 -7.34
CA LEU A 348 -6.31 1.50 -8.41
C LEU A 348 -7.26 2.57 -7.88
N LEU A 349 -8.28 2.17 -7.13
CA LEU A 349 -9.25 3.11 -6.57
C LEU A 349 -8.58 4.07 -5.59
N THR A 350 -7.72 3.60 -4.68
CA THR A 350 -7.01 4.50 -3.75
C THR A 350 -5.99 5.39 -4.44
N THR A 351 -5.35 4.93 -5.52
CA THR A 351 -4.47 5.74 -6.37
C THR A 351 -5.27 6.90 -7.00
N GLY A 352 -6.44 6.60 -7.57
CA GLY A 352 -7.34 7.60 -8.14
C GLY A 352 -7.86 8.61 -7.11
N ILE A 353 -8.30 8.13 -5.94
CA ILE A 353 -8.71 9.01 -4.83
C ILE A 353 -7.55 9.93 -4.43
N GLN A 354 -6.34 9.40 -4.26
CA GLN A 354 -5.16 10.16 -3.87
C GLN A 354 -4.82 11.26 -4.88
N GLN A 355 -4.89 11.00 -6.19
CA GLN A 355 -4.67 12.05 -7.19
C GLN A 355 -5.72 13.16 -7.06
N VAL A 356 -7.00 12.80 -6.88
CA VAL A 356 -8.08 13.79 -6.74
C VAL A 356 -7.92 14.59 -5.44
N VAL A 357 -7.44 13.98 -4.35
CA VAL A 357 -7.04 14.69 -3.12
C VAL A 357 -6.01 15.77 -3.43
N MET A 358 -4.94 15.44 -4.16
CA MET A 358 -3.89 16.40 -4.50
C MET A 358 -4.41 17.54 -5.38
N GLN A 359 -5.28 17.23 -6.35
CA GLN A 359 -5.94 18.25 -7.17
C GLN A 359 -6.89 19.13 -6.33
N SER A 360 -7.65 18.54 -5.41
CA SER A 360 -8.56 19.27 -4.53
C SER A 360 -7.78 20.25 -3.65
N LEU A 361 -6.66 19.82 -3.06
CA LEU A 361 -5.77 20.67 -2.26
C LEU A 361 -5.23 21.84 -3.09
N ALA A 362 -4.73 21.57 -4.29
CA ALA A 362 -4.21 22.60 -5.20
C ALA A 362 -5.30 23.62 -5.63
N ASP A 363 -6.55 23.16 -5.73
CA ASP A 363 -7.72 23.98 -6.09
C ASP A 363 -8.39 24.65 -4.87
N GLY A 364 -7.68 24.83 -3.75
CA GLY A 364 -8.21 25.51 -2.57
C GLY A 364 -9.27 24.69 -1.81
N GLY A 365 -9.18 23.37 -1.88
CA GLY A 365 -10.10 22.45 -1.23
C GLY A 365 -11.43 22.26 -1.96
N ARG A 366 -11.46 22.44 -3.28
CA ARG A 366 -12.65 22.24 -4.10
C ARG A 366 -13.11 20.78 -4.07
N ARG A 367 -14.42 20.54 -3.92
CA ARG A 367 -15.03 19.21 -4.12
C ARG A 367 -15.00 18.84 -5.60
N ILE A 368 -14.47 17.68 -5.94
CA ILE A 368 -14.28 17.22 -7.32
C ILE A 368 -15.12 15.97 -7.55
N ALA A 369 -15.98 15.99 -8.57
CA ALA A 369 -16.72 14.81 -9.02
C ALA A 369 -15.77 13.84 -9.74
N THR A 370 -15.97 12.53 -9.54
CA THR A 370 -15.05 11.49 -10.00
C THR A 370 -15.73 10.45 -10.88
N PRO A 371 -16.28 10.84 -12.06
CA PRO A 371 -16.95 9.89 -12.94
C PRO A 371 -16.03 8.73 -13.38
N HIS A 372 -14.72 8.98 -13.50
CA HIS A 372 -13.69 7.99 -13.84
C HIS A 372 -13.41 6.97 -12.73
N LEU A 373 -13.70 7.28 -11.46
CA LEU A 373 -13.53 6.34 -10.33
C LEU A 373 -14.76 5.41 -10.15
N ASP A 374 -15.34 4.93 -11.26
CA ASP A 374 -16.34 3.86 -11.26
C ASP A 374 -15.68 2.48 -11.22
N VAL A 375 -14.79 2.29 -10.24
CA VAL A 375 -14.03 1.05 -10.06
C VAL A 375 -14.83 0.12 -9.15
N LYS A 376 -15.18 -1.06 -9.67
CA LYS A 376 -15.91 -2.09 -8.92
C LYS A 376 -15.06 -3.35 -8.88
N TYR A 377 -15.00 -3.98 -7.72
CA TYR A 377 -14.31 -5.25 -7.56
C TYR A 377 -14.91 -6.07 -6.42
N THR A 378 -14.68 -7.38 -6.49
CA THR A 378 -15.00 -8.26 -5.37
C THR A 378 -13.80 -8.33 -4.44
N PRO A 379 -13.91 -7.87 -3.19
CA PRO A 379 -12.82 -7.93 -2.23
C PRO A 379 -12.45 -9.38 -1.87
N SER A 380 -11.18 -9.63 -1.52
CA SER A 380 -10.71 -10.94 -1.04
C SER A 380 -10.71 -11.04 0.48
N ASP A 381 -10.65 -12.26 1.02
CA ASP A 381 -10.56 -12.52 2.47
C ASP A 381 -9.12 -12.80 2.91
N TYR A 382 -8.13 -12.15 2.27
CA TYR A 382 -6.75 -12.23 2.74
C TYR A 382 -6.67 -11.65 4.17
N PRO A 383 -6.28 -12.46 5.17
CA PRO A 383 -6.43 -12.07 6.56
C PRO A 383 -5.30 -11.14 7.02
N PRO A 384 -5.54 -10.25 8.00
CA PRO A 384 -4.43 -9.69 8.76
C PRO A 384 -3.69 -10.81 9.52
N PRO A 385 -2.42 -10.59 9.93
CA PRO A 385 -1.67 -11.57 10.68
C PRO A 385 -2.39 -11.97 11.98
N ALA A 386 -2.40 -13.27 12.28
CA ALA A 386 -3.13 -13.84 13.42
C ALA A 386 -2.36 -13.79 14.75
N THR A 387 -1.04 -13.67 14.70
CA THR A 387 -0.17 -13.60 15.89
C THR A 387 -0.07 -12.17 16.40
N GLU A 388 0.24 -11.99 17.69
CA GLU A 388 0.51 -10.66 18.21
C GLU A 388 1.74 -10.03 17.52
N PRO A 389 1.73 -8.70 17.30
CA PRO A 389 2.89 -8.00 16.75
C PRO A 389 4.08 -8.15 17.69
N PHE A 390 5.27 -8.39 17.13
CA PHE A 390 6.55 -8.46 17.85
C PHE A 390 6.67 -9.58 18.90
N ALA A 391 5.86 -10.64 18.81
CA ALA A 391 6.15 -11.85 19.56
C ALA A 391 7.56 -12.32 19.18
N SER A 392 8.49 -12.28 20.14
CA SER A 392 9.85 -12.75 19.93
C SER A 392 9.80 -14.18 19.39
N PRO A 393 10.62 -14.55 18.39
CA PRO A 393 10.78 -15.96 18.06
C PRO A 393 11.35 -16.65 19.30
N THR A 394 10.53 -17.48 19.93
CA THR A 394 10.95 -18.40 21.01
C THR A 394 11.88 -19.46 20.48
#